data_AF-A0A4P2QUE9-F1
#
_entry.id   AF-A0A4P2QUE9-F1
#
_cell.length_a   1.000
_cell.length_b   1.000
_cell.length_c   1.000
_cell.angle_alpha   90.00
_cell.angle_beta   90.00
_cell.angle_gamma   90.00
#
_symmetry.space_group_name_H-M   'P 1'
#
loop_
_entity.id
_entity.type
_entity.pdbx_description
1 polymer ?
#
loop_
_entity_poly.entity_id
_entity_poly.type
_entity_poly.pdbx_seq_one_letter_code
_entity_poly.pdbx_strand_id
1 'polypeptide(L)'
;MARAFSVAALAIAEGGANAVGAVRFTCAEAELEVELVRVAGYAEGFALGAVAAPVRFGVPYTAIRGLFRRGKALCVALDPSACSPHNCFVLARFEGDLPGVPGVISPTAMEAMESAYRARVHARVASWVAPAPLGVLAAALSPDYLASGPLGTASLALLVALATWLALRFAARLATWGGPPSDRLRDALVEELSRRMGFASERLAASTPGAPAPPVFAPRPTPLAARPGRERGGEDGLDALPLRARVLVPAALAVVGIVATMAFVQRFAAPRDLPPAERQAALGVGPAARGAAAALLAGEARERAEPSFPHCLCERADSPLWQQGVPILSVLGSTGPDDGAGVIAPILKRDRAEDDEAAAEPGESGAEPGAAASGDAGAAPGDAGVDGGGRARRPARGRYDFELAVVNNSGAPVRDFRVLLTFARRNRRGERAGITERGLFWEGALAPGRAVKWHVEAPGTEVKIEPGVTGMLDGETGVASPDAFFQLTRARYRVVRIHAAMMLAWLRDPRARDALLSLLPAASGEEEKLERIRRATADVVPCSVAVAEGRLRACLFNGGVAPLRGVTLREVAAGEGGAPRAWPIAATLPVHEGVEVTLPLEGSAAPEELEVVPQGR
;
A
#
# COMPACT_ATOMS: atom_id res chain seq x y z
N MET A 1 -0.98 -7.10 -43.52
CA MET A 1 -1.23 -5.97 -42.60
C MET A 1 -2.21 -6.44 -41.52
N ALA A 2 -1.71 -6.82 -40.35
CA ALA A 2 -2.56 -7.24 -39.23
C ALA A 2 -3.30 -5.99 -38.70
N ARG A 3 -4.64 -6.05 -38.65
CA ARG A 3 -5.47 -4.90 -38.24
C ARG A 3 -5.34 -4.67 -36.74
N ALA A 4 -5.24 -3.40 -36.34
CA ALA A 4 -5.14 -2.98 -34.95
C ALA A 4 -6.48 -3.20 -34.23
N PHE A 5 -6.45 -3.95 -33.13
CA PHE A 5 -7.60 -4.12 -32.23
C PHE A 5 -7.78 -2.84 -31.41
N SER A 6 -8.99 -2.29 -31.34
CA SER A 6 -9.27 -1.09 -30.57
C SER A 6 -10.51 -1.22 -29.70
N VAL A 7 -10.45 -0.63 -28.50
CA VAL A 7 -11.53 -0.69 -27.52
C VAL A 7 -11.59 0.62 -26.74
N ALA A 8 -12.80 1.13 -26.54
CA ALA A 8 -13.09 2.23 -25.64
C ALA A 8 -13.45 1.68 -24.26
N ALA A 9 -12.99 2.35 -23.22
CA ALA A 9 -13.26 1.99 -21.84
C ALA A 9 -13.46 3.23 -20.98
N LEU A 10 -14.13 3.05 -19.84
CA LEU A 10 -14.28 4.08 -18.82
C LEU A 10 -13.21 3.90 -17.73
N ALA A 11 -12.24 4.80 -17.67
CA ALA A 11 -11.31 4.89 -16.55
C ALA A 11 -12.01 5.44 -15.31
N ILE A 12 -11.93 4.72 -14.18
CA ILE A 12 -12.63 5.02 -12.94
C ILE A 12 -11.67 5.41 -11.82
N ALA A 13 -12.12 6.32 -10.95
CA ALA A 13 -11.43 6.68 -9.71
C ALA A 13 -11.49 5.50 -8.71
N GLU A 14 -10.45 4.68 -8.71
CA GLU A 14 -10.22 3.59 -7.75
C GLU A 14 -8.75 3.65 -7.29
N GLY A 15 -8.45 3.16 -6.09
CA GLY A 15 -7.11 3.27 -5.50
C GLY A 15 -6.02 2.75 -6.43
N GLY A 16 -5.07 3.62 -6.77
CA GLY A 16 -4.00 3.37 -7.73
C GLY A 16 -4.20 4.00 -9.12
N ALA A 17 -5.42 4.41 -9.50
CA ALA A 17 -5.66 5.10 -10.76
C ALA A 17 -5.19 6.55 -10.71
N ASN A 18 -4.58 7.06 -11.79
CA ASN A 18 -4.23 8.48 -11.94
C ASN A 18 -4.88 9.14 -13.17
N ALA A 19 -5.84 8.46 -13.77
CA ALA A 19 -6.64 8.94 -14.88
C ALA A 19 -8.10 8.51 -14.69
N VAL A 20 -9.04 9.44 -14.90
CA VAL A 20 -10.47 9.19 -14.80
C VAL A 20 -11.17 9.80 -16.00
N GLY A 21 -11.96 9.01 -16.72
CA GLY A 21 -12.64 9.49 -17.92
C GLY A 21 -12.77 8.46 -19.03
N ALA A 22 -13.24 8.89 -20.19
CA ALA A 22 -13.31 8.04 -21.37
C ALA A 22 -11.94 7.93 -22.02
N VAL A 23 -11.47 6.69 -22.20
CA VAL A 23 -10.18 6.36 -22.80
C VAL A 23 -10.35 5.34 -23.92
N ARG A 24 -9.50 5.42 -24.93
CA ARG A 24 -9.45 4.46 -26.03
C ARG A 24 -8.06 3.84 -26.11
N PHE A 25 -8.03 2.51 -26.19
CA PHE A 25 -6.83 1.73 -26.38
C PHE A 25 -6.85 1.13 -27.77
N THR A 26 -5.81 1.37 -28.55
CA THR A 26 -5.60 0.75 -29.86
C THR A 26 -4.30 -0.05 -29.80
N CYS A 27 -4.41 -1.37 -29.88
CA CYS A 27 -3.27 -2.28 -29.95
C CYS A 27 -2.71 -2.25 -31.38
N ALA A 28 -1.82 -1.28 -31.67
CA ALA A 28 -1.11 -1.19 -32.92
C ALA A 28 0.04 -2.23 -32.97
N GLU A 29 0.72 -2.36 -34.11
CA GLU A 29 1.67 -3.46 -34.30
C GLU A 29 2.90 -3.34 -33.39
N ALA A 30 3.44 -2.13 -33.22
CA ALA A 30 4.66 -1.86 -32.45
C ALA A 30 4.39 -1.26 -31.06
N GLU A 31 3.26 -0.59 -30.86
CA GLU A 31 2.94 0.12 -29.64
C GLU A 31 1.44 0.07 -29.32
N LEU A 32 1.10 0.35 -28.07
CA LEU A 32 -0.25 0.58 -27.59
C LEU A 32 -0.55 2.08 -27.68
N GLU A 33 -1.42 2.47 -28.61
CA GLU A 33 -1.88 3.86 -28.66
C GLU A 33 -2.98 4.07 -27.62
N VAL A 34 -2.80 5.07 -26.77
CA VAL A 34 -3.78 5.48 -25.77
C VAL A 34 -4.29 6.86 -26.14
N GLU A 35 -5.60 6.98 -26.27
CA GLU A 35 -6.28 8.26 -26.46
C GLU A 35 -7.16 8.60 -25.27
N LEU A 36 -6.86 9.74 -24.67
CA LEU A 36 -7.61 10.33 -23.56
C LEU A 36 -8.61 11.32 -24.15
N VAL A 37 -9.91 10.98 -24.18
CA VAL A 37 -10.92 11.83 -24.86
C VAL A 37 -11.53 12.86 -23.92
N ARG A 38 -11.80 12.47 -22.68
CA ARG A 38 -12.29 13.36 -21.60
C ARG A 38 -11.74 12.86 -20.27
N VAL A 39 -10.43 13.04 -20.07
CA VAL A 39 -9.75 12.56 -18.87
C VAL A 39 -9.40 13.72 -17.98
N ALA A 40 -9.80 13.63 -16.72
CA ALA A 40 -9.36 14.53 -15.68
C ALA A 40 -8.17 13.91 -14.92
N GLY A 41 -7.22 14.75 -14.49
CA GLY A 41 -6.20 14.34 -13.53
C GLY A 41 -6.85 13.91 -12.22
N TYR A 42 -6.40 12.80 -11.65
CA TYR A 42 -6.86 12.34 -10.34
C TYR A 42 -5.90 12.82 -9.26
N ALA A 43 -6.22 13.99 -8.70
CA ALA A 43 -5.79 14.42 -7.38
C ALA A 43 -7.08 14.85 -6.69
N GLU A 44 -7.55 14.05 -5.73
CA GLU A 44 -8.78 14.27 -4.97
C GLU A 44 -10.08 14.08 -5.79
N GLY A 45 -11.17 13.71 -5.11
CA GLY A 45 -12.41 13.27 -5.74
C GLY A 45 -12.97 14.26 -6.78
N PHE A 46 -13.16 13.78 -8.02
CA PHE A 46 -13.89 14.46 -9.10
C PHE A 46 -13.46 15.92 -9.37
N ALA A 47 -12.50 16.12 -10.28
CA ALA A 47 -12.39 17.40 -10.98
C ALA A 47 -13.55 17.53 -12.00
N LEU A 48 -14.60 18.24 -11.62
CA LEU A 48 -15.62 18.72 -12.56
C LEU A 48 -14.98 19.73 -13.53
N GLY A 49 -14.92 19.39 -14.81
CA GLY A 49 -14.86 20.40 -15.88
C GLY A 49 -13.52 20.61 -16.60
N ALA A 50 -12.43 19.95 -16.24
CA ALA A 50 -11.20 20.02 -17.03
C ALA A 50 -11.28 19.08 -18.25
N VAL A 51 -11.99 19.51 -19.28
CA VAL A 51 -12.00 18.85 -20.60
C VAL A 51 -10.77 19.32 -21.37
N ALA A 52 -9.64 18.63 -21.19
CA ALA A 52 -8.51 18.80 -22.10
C ALA A 52 -8.91 18.28 -23.50
N ALA A 53 -8.36 18.90 -24.55
CA ALA A 53 -8.44 18.36 -25.90
C ALA A 53 -7.94 16.89 -25.93
N PRO A 54 -8.48 16.03 -26.80
CA PRO A 54 -8.12 14.62 -26.80
C PRO A 54 -6.61 14.44 -26.97
N VAL A 55 -5.95 13.83 -25.99
CA VAL A 55 -4.49 13.59 -26.02
C VAL A 55 -4.26 12.15 -26.48
N ARG A 56 -3.47 11.99 -27.55
CA ARG A 56 -3.04 10.68 -28.06
C ARG A 56 -1.56 10.49 -27.79
N PHE A 57 -1.18 9.35 -27.24
CA PHE A 57 0.22 8.97 -27.08
C PHE A 57 0.41 7.48 -27.30
N GLY A 58 1.54 7.11 -27.89
CA GLY A 58 1.97 5.73 -28.08
C GLY A 58 2.75 5.23 -26.87
N VAL A 59 2.50 3.99 -26.48
CA VAL A 59 3.18 3.34 -25.35
C VAL A 59 3.80 2.05 -25.86
N PRO A 60 5.14 1.90 -25.83
CA PRO A 60 5.74 0.65 -26.26
C PRO A 60 5.28 -0.48 -25.34
N TYR A 61 5.03 -1.67 -25.89
CA TYR A 61 4.53 -2.81 -25.10
C TYR A 61 5.47 -3.19 -23.94
N THR A 62 6.76 -2.88 -24.05
CA THR A 62 7.77 -3.05 -22.98
C THR A 62 7.59 -2.10 -21.80
N ALA A 63 6.88 -0.99 -21.98
CA ALA A 63 6.56 -0.03 -20.93
C ALA A 63 5.25 -0.38 -20.18
N ILE A 64 4.54 -1.45 -20.56
CA ILE A 64 3.41 -1.97 -19.79
C ILE A 64 3.98 -2.75 -18.60
N ARG A 65 3.88 -2.16 -17.41
CA ARG A 65 4.42 -2.73 -16.16
C ARG A 65 3.48 -3.72 -15.50
N GLY A 66 2.17 -3.62 -15.76
CA GLY A 66 1.20 -4.53 -15.19
C GLY A 66 -0.14 -4.53 -15.91
N LEU A 67 -0.72 -5.72 -16.02
CA LEU A 67 -2.07 -5.95 -16.55
C LEU A 67 -2.75 -6.98 -15.66
N PHE A 68 -3.75 -6.58 -14.87
CA PHE A 68 -4.43 -7.50 -13.96
C PHE A 68 -5.92 -7.16 -13.78
N ARG A 69 -6.71 -8.20 -13.50
CA ARG A 69 -8.14 -8.06 -13.24
C ARG A 69 -8.40 -7.83 -11.76
N ARG A 70 -9.30 -6.88 -11.45
CA ARG A 70 -9.80 -6.61 -10.10
C ARG A 70 -11.32 -6.65 -10.13
N GLY A 71 -11.88 -7.83 -9.86
CA GLY A 71 -13.32 -8.06 -10.04
C GLY A 71 -13.74 -7.84 -11.49
N LYS A 72 -14.59 -6.83 -11.73
CA LYS A 72 -15.04 -6.44 -13.08
C LYS A 72 -14.13 -5.40 -13.76
N ALA A 73 -13.21 -4.78 -13.03
CA ALA A 73 -12.27 -3.80 -13.57
C ALA A 73 -11.02 -4.48 -14.15
N LEU A 74 -10.42 -3.82 -15.14
CA LEU A 74 -9.08 -4.13 -15.64
C LEU A 74 -8.11 -3.02 -15.25
N CYS A 75 -7.06 -3.37 -14.52
CA CYS A 75 -6.00 -2.43 -14.15
C CYS A 75 -4.86 -2.53 -15.16
N VAL A 76 -4.47 -1.40 -15.73
CA VAL A 76 -3.34 -1.25 -16.66
C VAL A 76 -2.36 -0.27 -16.05
N ALA A 77 -1.17 -0.76 -15.70
CA ALA A 77 -0.06 0.03 -15.17
C ALA A 77 1.01 0.19 -16.25
N LEU A 78 1.35 1.44 -16.55
CA LEU A 78 2.36 1.86 -17.50
C LEU A 78 3.56 2.45 -16.75
N ASP A 79 4.71 2.46 -17.41
CA ASP A 79 5.91 3.09 -16.89
C ASP A 79 5.73 4.62 -16.76
N PRO A 80 5.92 5.21 -15.56
CA PRO A 80 5.87 6.66 -15.38
C PRO A 80 6.84 7.42 -16.29
N SER A 81 7.98 6.83 -16.66
CA SER A 81 8.96 7.49 -17.53
C SER A 81 8.49 7.58 -18.99
N ALA A 82 7.56 6.72 -19.40
CA ALA A 82 7.00 6.71 -20.75
C ALA A 82 5.69 7.52 -20.84
N CYS A 83 4.91 7.61 -19.75
CA CYS A 83 3.54 8.13 -19.78
C CYS A 83 3.20 8.95 -18.52
N SER A 84 3.90 10.06 -18.25
CA SER A 84 3.50 11.02 -17.21
C SER A 84 2.60 12.11 -17.80
N PRO A 85 1.50 12.52 -17.15
CA PRO A 85 1.06 12.18 -15.79
C PRO A 85 0.12 10.95 -15.69
N HIS A 86 -0.29 10.34 -16.82
CA HIS A 86 -1.30 9.28 -16.86
C HIS A 86 -0.69 7.89 -17.13
N ASN A 87 -0.19 7.26 -16.08
CA ASN A 87 0.46 5.95 -16.15
C ASN A 87 -0.26 4.81 -15.43
N CYS A 88 -1.40 5.02 -14.77
CA CYS A 88 -2.17 3.93 -14.16
C CYS A 88 -3.68 4.11 -14.39
N PHE A 89 -4.27 3.14 -15.09
CA PHE A 89 -5.67 3.14 -15.47
C PHE A 89 -6.40 1.99 -14.80
N VAL A 90 -7.53 2.28 -14.14
CA VAL A 90 -8.50 1.27 -13.72
C VAL A 90 -9.70 1.39 -14.63
N LEU A 91 -9.88 0.41 -15.51
CA LEU A 91 -10.85 0.43 -16.60
C LEU A 91 -12.09 -0.40 -16.25
N ALA A 92 -13.26 0.19 -16.44
CA ALA A 92 -14.56 -0.46 -16.37
C ALA A 92 -15.35 -0.15 -17.64
N ARG A 93 -16.41 -0.92 -17.91
CA ARG A 93 -17.29 -0.76 -19.08
C ARG A 93 -16.54 -0.61 -20.41
N PHE A 94 -16.44 -1.70 -21.15
CA PHE A 94 -15.77 -1.77 -22.44
C PHE A 94 -16.79 -1.74 -23.58
N GLU A 95 -16.51 -0.91 -24.59
CA GLU A 95 -17.26 -0.86 -25.84
C GLU A 95 -16.27 -0.79 -27.01
N GLY A 96 -16.55 -1.55 -28.06
CA GLY A 96 -15.64 -1.70 -29.19
C GLY A 96 -16.01 -2.90 -30.04
N ASP A 97 -15.25 -3.12 -31.11
CA ASP A 97 -15.49 -4.23 -32.02
C ASP A 97 -14.84 -5.51 -31.48
N LEU A 98 -15.58 -6.61 -31.52
CA LEU A 98 -15.04 -7.93 -31.18
C LEU A 98 -14.02 -8.37 -32.26
N PRO A 99 -12.95 -9.10 -31.88
CA PRO A 99 -11.98 -9.61 -32.84
C PRO A 99 -12.68 -10.43 -33.95
N GLY A 100 -12.54 -10.01 -35.21
CA GLY A 100 -13.07 -10.73 -36.38
C GLY A 100 -14.30 -10.12 -37.07
N VAL A 101 -14.88 -9.03 -36.55
CA VAL A 101 -15.96 -8.28 -37.22
C VAL A 101 -15.37 -7.02 -37.88
N PRO A 102 -15.66 -6.70 -39.16
CA PRO A 102 -14.98 -5.65 -39.91
C PRO A 102 -15.14 -4.26 -39.27
N GLY A 103 -13.98 -3.63 -39.05
CA GLY A 103 -13.83 -2.36 -38.37
C GLY A 103 -14.30 -1.15 -39.15
N VAL A 104 -15.26 -0.47 -38.56
CA VAL A 104 -15.25 0.98 -38.31
C VAL A 104 -15.83 1.08 -36.91
N ILE A 105 -15.01 1.37 -35.90
CA ILE A 105 -15.61 1.75 -34.60
C ILE A 105 -16.37 3.03 -34.88
N SER A 106 -17.68 2.88 -34.90
CA SER A 106 -18.61 3.97 -35.12
C SER A 106 -18.34 5.06 -34.07
N PRO A 107 -18.38 6.36 -34.43
CA PRO A 107 -18.38 7.46 -33.46
C PRO A 107 -19.36 7.23 -32.29
N THR A 108 -20.36 6.38 -32.47
CA THR A 108 -21.30 5.93 -31.45
C THR A 108 -20.66 5.25 -30.23
N ALA A 109 -19.52 4.54 -30.33
CA ALA A 109 -18.89 3.91 -29.16
C ALA A 109 -18.30 4.95 -28.21
N MET A 110 -17.75 6.04 -28.78
CA MET A 110 -17.26 7.15 -27.98
C MET A 110 -18.39 8.01 -27.42
N GLU A 111 -19.45 8.24 -28.20
CA GLU A 111 -20.68 8.88 -27.73
C GLU A 111 -21.37 8.06 -26.62
N ALA A 112 -21.29 6.73 -26.70
CA ALA A 112 -21.81 5.83 -25.67
C ALA A 112 -20.97 5.85 -24.39
N MET A 113 -19.63 5.96 -24.47
CA MET A 113 -18.79 6.22 -23.30
C MET A 113 -19.01 7.61 -22.71
N GLU A 114 -19.21 8.62 -23.55
CA GLU A 114 -19.53 9.98 -23.11
C GLU A 114 -20.88 10.04 -22.39
N SER A 115 -21.90 9.42 -22.97
CA SER A 115 -23.22 9.32 -22.35
C SER A 115 -23.20 8.49 -21.07
N ALA A 116 -22.41 7.40 -21.01
CA ALA A 116 -22.21 6.62 -19.79
C ALA A 116 -21.50 7.43 -18.69
N TYR A 117 -20.48 8.22 -19.04
CA TYR A 117 -19.79 9.13 -18.13
C TYR A 117 -20.76 10.19 -17.58
N ARG A 118 -21.51 10.88 -18.46
CA ARG A 118 -22.53 11.87 -18.06
C ARG A 118 -23.62 11.25 -17.20
N ALA A 119 -24.13 10.08 -17.59
CA ALA A 119 -25.14 9.35 -16.82
C ALA A 119 -24.64 9.00 -15.42
N ARG A 120 -23.37 8.62 -15.27
CA ARG A 120 -22.76 8.37 -13.95
C ARG A 120 -22.63 9.63 -13.10
N VAL A 121 -22.20 10.74 -13.70
CA VAL A 121 -22.12 12.04 -13.00
C VAL A 121 -23.51 12.48 -12.54
N HIS A 122 -24.49 12.43 -13.45
CA HIS A 122 -25.88 12.78 -13.14
C HIS A 122 -26.47 11.85 -12.08
N ALA A 123 -26.27 10.53 -12.18
CA ALA A 123 -26.77 9.59 -11.19
C ALA A 123 -26.13 9.79 -9.80
N ARG A 124 -24.83 10.15 -9.74
CA ARG A 124 -24.16 10.49 -8.48
C ARG A 124 -24.76 11.74 -7.87
N VAL A 125 -24.88 12.84 -8.63
CA VAL A 125 -25.49 14.08 -8.15
C VAL A 125 -26.95 13.86 -7.74
N ALA A 126 -27.74 13.18 -8.57
CA ALA A 126 -29.13 12.84 -8.28
C ALA A 126 -29.26 11.99 -7.00
N SER A 127 -28.32 11.05 -6.75
CA SER A 127 -28.34 10.25 -5.53
C SER A 127 -28.14 11.06 -4.26
N TRP A 128 -27.53 12.25 -4.32
CA TRP A 128 -27.39 13.13 -3.16
C TRP A 128 -28.56 14.09 -3.02
N VAL A 129 -29.09 14.60 -4.13
CA VAL A 129 -30.07 15.69 -4.12
C VAL A 129 -31.52 15.21 -4.15
N ALA A 130 -31.84 14.14 -4.87
CA ALA A 130 -33.22 13.69 -5.09
C ALA A 130 -33.92 12.97 -3.91
N PRO A 131 -33.23 12.20 -3.03
CA PRO A 131 -33.90 11.42 -1.99
C PRO A 131 -34.76 12.23 -1.02
N ALA A 132 -34.22 13.33 -0.50
CA ALA A 132 -34.92 14.16 0.48
C ALA A 132 -36.20 14.83 -0.07
N PRO A 133 -36.19 15.54 -1.22
CA PRO A 133 -37.42 16.15 -1.75
C PRO A 133 -38.44 15.10 -2.18
N LEU A 134 -38.02 13.94 -2.69
CA LEU A 134 -38.94 12.85 -3.04
C LEU A 134 -39.57 12.21 -1.80
N GLY A 135 -38.81 12.08 -0.70
CA GLY A 135 -39.35 11.64 0.59
C GLY A 135 -40.40 12.63 1.14
N VAL A 136 -40.10 13.93 1.10
CA VAL A 136 -41.03 14.98 1.54
C VAL A 136 -42.29 15.02 0.67
N LEU A 137 -42.15 14.94 -0.66
CA LEU A 137 -43.27 14.91 -1.59
C LEU A 137 -44.16 13.68 -1.36
N ALA A 138 -43.56 12.51 -1.14
CA ALA A 138 -44.31 11.29 -0.86
C ALA A 138 -45.08 11.37 0.47
N ALA A 139 -44.52 12.01 1.49
CA ALA A 139 -45.22 12.26 2.75
C ALA A 139 -46.31 13.33 2.63
N ALA A 140 -46.13 14.34 1.77
CA ALA A 140 -47.14 15.37 1.52
C ALA A 140 -48.34 14.84 0.71
N LEU A 141 -48.11 13.86 -0.17
CA LEU A 141 -49.13 13.24 -1.03
C LEU A 141 -49.72 11.96 -0.42
N SER A 142 -49.21 11.50 0.73
CA SER A 142 -49.69 10.26 1.34
C SER A 142 -51.08 10.44 1.95
N PRO A 143 -52.04 9.57 1.61
CA PRO A 143 -53.34 9.56 2.29
C PRO A 143 -53.21 9.29 3.79
N ASP A 144 -54.09 9.90 4.59
CA ASP A 144 -54.07 9.81 6.07
C ASP A 144 -54.15 8.38 6.63
N TYR A 145 -54.63 7.42 5.82
CA TYR A 145 -54.70 6.00 6.20
C TYR A 145 -53.36 5.27 6.07
N LEU A 146 -52.36 5.79 5.33
CA LEU A 146 -51.03 5.19 5.21
C LEU A 146 -50.03 5.75 6.22
N ALA A 147 -50.19 7.01 6.60
CA ALA A 147 -49.32 7.69 7.56
C ALA A 147 -50.14 8.72 8.34
N SER A 148 -50.54 8.37 9.57
CA SER A 148 -51.23 9.29 10.47
C SER A 148 -50.27 9.89 11.50
N GLY A 149 -50.43 11.19 11.76
CA GLY A 149 -49.62 11.93 12.72
C GLY A 149 -48.19 12.26 12.24
N PRO A 150 -47.50 13.17 12.96
CA PRO A 150 -46.19 13.68 12.55
C PRO A 150 -45.09 12.61 12.53
N LEU A 151 -45.20 11.59 13.38
CA LEU A 151 -44.25 10.48 13.41
C LEU A 151 -44.45 9.53 12.21
N GLY A 152 -45.71 9.25 11.85
CA GLY A 152 -46.06 8.41 10.70
C GLY A 152 -45.58 9.02 9.39
N THR A 153 -45.84 10.31 9.19
CA THR A 153 -45.40 11.04 7.98
C THR A 153 -43.89 11.14 7.87
N ALA A 154 -43.19 11.43 8.98
CA ALA A 154 -41.72 11.46 9.01
C ALA A 154 -41.10 10.07 8.69
N SER A 155 -41.69 8.99 9.21
CA SER A 155 -41.20 7.63 8.94
C SER A 155 -41.38 7.23 7.47
N LEU A 156 -42.51 7.59 6.85
CA LEU A 156 -42.76 7.35 5.43
C LEU A 156 -41.80 8.16 4.54
N ALA A 157 -41.57 9.44 4.87
CA ALA A 157 -40.61 10.29 4.16
C ALA A 157 -39.21 9.67 4.16
N LEU A 158 -38.75 9.19 5.32
CA LEU A 158 -37.43 8.58 5.48
C LEU A 158 -37.32 7.27 4.67
N LEU A 159 -38.34 6.42 4.69
CA LEU A 159 -38.36 5.17 3.93
C LEU A 159 -38.31 5.40 2.42
N VAL A 160 -39.10 6.35 1.90
CA VAL A 160 -39.10 6.69 0.47
C VAL A 160 -37.76 7.31 0.05
N ALA A 161 -37.21 8.21 0.87
CA ALA A 161 -35.89 8.78 0.64
C ALA A 161 -34.81 7.69 0.57
N LEU A 162 -34.80 6.77 1.55
CA LEU A 162 -33.83 5.67 1.58
C LEU A 162 -33.99 4.73 0.37
N ALA A 163 -35.23 4.37 0.01
CA ALA A 163 -35.50 3.52 -1.15
C ALA A 163 -35.04 4.18 -2.46
N THR A 164 -35.29 5.47 -2.62
CA THR A 164 -34.85 6.22 -3.80
C THR A 164 -33.33 6.36 -3.84
N TRP A 165 -32.71 6.60 -2.70
CA TRP A 165 -31.25 6.64 -2.58
C TRP A 165 -30.59 5.32 -2.99
N LEU A 166 -31.12 4.18 -2.52
CA LEU A 166 -30.66 2.85 -2.88
C LEU A 166 -30.86 2.56 -4.37
N ALA A 167 -32.04 2.90 -4.93
CA ALA A 167 -32.35 2.70 -6.33
C ALA A 167 -31.40 3.51 -7.25
N LEU A 168 -31.14 4.78 -6.93
CA LEU A 168 -30.22 5.62 -7.69
C LEU A 168 -28.77 5.11 -7.61
N ARG A 169 -28.33 4.61 -6.44
CA ARG A 169 -27.01 3.99 -6.32
C ARG A 169 -26.89 2.68 -7.09
N PHE A 170 -27.95 1.88 -7.13
CA PHE A 170 -27.98 0.66 -7.93
C PHE A 170 -27.92 0.98 -9.44
N ALA A 171 -28.69 1.96 -9.91
CA ALA A 171 -28.62 2.45 -11.29
C ALA A 171 -27.22 2.98 -11.65
N ALA A 172 -26.59 3.75 -10.76
CA ALA A 172 -25.22 4.24 -10.95
C ALA A 172 -24.20 3.09 -11.05
N ARG A 173 -24.37 2.02 -10.26
CA ARG A 173 -23.52 0.80 -10.35
C ARG A 173 -23.70 0.11 -11.69
N LEU A 174 -24.94 -0.10 -12.14
CA LEU A 174 -25.19 -0.73 -13.45
C LEU A 174 -24.59 0.08 -14.60
N ALA A 175 -24.71 1.41 -14.56
CA ALA A 175 -24.12 2.29 -15.55
C ALA A 175 -22.59 2.20 -15.61
N THR A 176 -21.94 1.98 -14.45
CA THR A 176 -20.47 1.99 -14.30
C THR A 176 -19.80 0.69 -14.77
N TRP A 177 -20.41 -0.47 -14.50
CA TRP A 177 -19.73 -1.76 -14.67
C TRP A 177 -19.99 -2.44 -16.03
N GLY A 178 -21.00 -2.01 -16.77
CA GLY A 178 -21.38 -2.66 -18.03
C GLY A 178 -21.98 -4.06 -17.82
N GLY A 179 -22.27 -4.74 -18.94
CA GLY A 179 -22.85 -6.09 -18.97
C GLY A 179 -21.92 -7.16 -19.57
N PRO A 180 -22.43 -8.38 -19.81
CA PRO A 180 -21.67 -9.47 -20.42
C PRO A 180 -20.87 -9.13 -21.70
N PRO A 181 -21.36 -8.31 -22.65
CA PRO A 181 -20.56 -7.94 -23.82
C PRO A 181 -19.32 -7.11 -23.46
N SER A 182 -19.41 -6.23 -22.45
CA SER A 182 -18.27 -5.48 -21.93
C SER A 182 -17.23 -6.41 -21.28
N ASP A 183 -17.68 -7.45 -20.58
CA ASP A 183 -16.77 -8.47 -20.02
C ASP A 183 -16.01 -9.23 -21.14
N ARG A 184 -16.67 -9.55 -22.27
CA ARG A 184 -16.00 -10.19 -23.43
C ARG A 184 -14.95 -9.29 -24.06
N LEU A 185 -15.24 -7.99 -24.20
CA LEU A 185 -14.30 -7.01 -24.76
C LEU A 185 -13.10 -6.77 -23.85
N ARG A 186 -13.31 -6.73 -22.52
CA ARG A 186 -12.21 -6.73 -21.55
C ARG A 186 -11.31 -7.94 -21.76
N ASP A 187 -11.91 -9.11 -21.90
CA ASP A 187 -11.19 -10.37 -21.99
C ASP A 187 -10.40 -10.45 -23.31
N ALA A 188 -10.98 -9.98 -24.41
CA ALA A 188 -10.30 -9.84 -25.70
C ALA A 188 -9.13 -8.83 -25.65
N LEU A 189 -9.30 -7.69 -24.96
CA LEU A 189 -8.22 -6.73 -24.75
C LEU A 189 -7.06 -7.35 -23.95
N VAL A 190 -7.38 -8.09 -22.89
CA VAL A 190 -6.36 -8.77 -22.09
C VAL A 190 -5.60 -9.80 -22.92
N GLU A 191 -6.30 -10.58 -23.74
CA GLU A 191 -5.69 -11.56 -24.61
C GLU A 191 -4.75 -10.91 -25.64
N GLU A 192 -5.21 -9.85 -26.32
CA GLU A 192 -4.41 -9.16 -27.33
C GLU A 192 -3.18 -8.47 -26.72
N LEU A 193 -3.33 -7.77 -25.58
CA LEU A 193 -2.19 -7.17 -24.88
C LEU A 193 -1.20 -8.24 -24.41
N SER A 194 -1.68 -9.37 -23.89
CA SER A 194 -0.82 -10.48 -23.46
C SER A 194 -0.06 -11.08 -24.65
N ARG A 195 -0.71 -11.21 -25.81
CA ARG A 195 -0.08 -11.66 -27.05
C ARG A 195 1.02 -10.70 -27.51
N ARG A 196 0.75 -9.40 -27.51
CA ARG A 196 1.69 -8.34 -27.94
C ARG A 196 2.89 -8.18 -26.99
N MET A 197 2.67 -8.38 -25.70
CA MET A 197 3.73 -8.40 -24.69
C MET A 197 4.54 -9.71 -24.68
N GLY A 198 4.19 -10.70 -25.53
CA GLY A 198 4.90 -11.99 -25.61
C GLY A 198 4.54 -13.00 -24.52
N PHE A 199 3.45 -12.79 -23.78
CA PHE A 199 2.96 -13.70 -22.72
C PHE A 199 1.97 -14.78 -23.22
N ALA A 200 1.60 -14.80 -24.51
CA ALA A 200 0.66 -15.79 -25.02
C ALA A 200 1.25 -17.21 -25.11
N SER A 201 0.47 -18.17 -24.58
CA SER A 201 0.79 -19.58 -24.37
C SER A 201 0.98 -20.40 -25.65
N GLU A 202 2.19 -20.93 -25.86
CA GLU A 202 2.43 -22.06 -26.78
C GLU A 202 1.77 -23.39 -26.31
N ARG A 203 1.18 -23.44 -25.12
CA ARG A 203 0.61 -24.70 -24.56
C ARG A 203 -0.79 -25.10 -25.06
N LEU A 204 -1.40 -24.35 -25.97
CA LEU A 204 -2.71 -24.72 -26.56
C LEU A 204 -2.68 -24.97 -28.07
N ALA A 205 -1.52 -24.84 -28.72
CA ALA A 205 -1.36 -25.14 -30.16
C ALA A 205 -0.87 -26.57 -30.46
N ALA A 206 -0.59 -27.39 -29.43
CA ALA A 206 -0.28 -28.82 -29.58
C ALA A 206 -1.52 -29.68 -29.28
N SER A 207 -2.58 -29.48 -30.06
CA SER A 207 -3.68 -30.45 -30.18
C SER A 207 -4.28 -30.33 -31.57
N THR A 208 -3.44 -30.57 -32.58
CA THR A 208 -3.91 -30.94 -33.91
C THR A 208 -4.36 -32.40 -33.86
N PRO A 209 -5.61 -32.73 -34.20
CA PRO A 209 -6.05 -34.11 -34.30
C PRO A 209 -5.49 -34.70 -35.60
N GLY A 210 -4.43 -35.49 -35.48
CA GLY A 210 -3.92 -36.29 -36.61
C GLY A 210 -2.42 -36.43 -36.68
N ALA A 211 -1.82 -37.24 -35.79
CA ALA A 211 -0.62 -38.04 -36.08
C ALA A 211 -0.39 -39.04 -34.93
N PRO A 212 0.10 -40.26 -35.19
CA PRO A 212 -0.01 -41.40 -34.30
C PRO A 212 1.05 -41.40 -33.20
N ALA A 213 0.65 -41.79 -31.97
CA ALA A 213 1.56 -42.01 -30.86
C ALA A 213 2.22 -43.41 -30.94
N PRO A 214 3.52 -43.55 -30.59
CA PRO A 214 4.11 -44.86 -30.31
C PRO A 214 3.69 -45.39 -28.91
N PRO A 215 3.69 -46.71 -28.69
CA PRO A 215 2.97 -47.33 -27.59
C PRO A 215 3.76 -47.24 -26.28
N VAL A 216 3.09 -46.83 -25.20
CA VAL A 216 3.56 -47.04 -23.83
C VAL A 216 2.61 -48.01 -23.15
N PHE A 217 3.21 -49.09 -22.66
CA PHE A 217 2.62 -50.16 -21.87
C PHE A 217 1.76 -49.62 -20.71
N ALA A 218 0.52 -50.08 -20.64
CA ALA A 218 -0.27 -50.10 -19.41
C ALA A 218 -0.04 -51.43 -18.68
N PRO A 219 -0.32 -51.46 -17.37
CA PRO A 219 -1.14 -52.54 -16.86
C PRO A 219 -2.44 -51.98 -16.27
N ARG A 220 -3.57 -52.53 -16.75
CA ARG A 220 -4.89 -52.48 -16.10
C ARG A 220 -4.91 -53.41 -14.88
N PRO A 221 -5.74 -53.10 -13.87
CA PRO A 221 -7.01 -53.84 -13.68
C PRO A 221 -8.14 -52.90 -13.18
N THR A 222 -9.45 -53.15 -13.18
CA THR A 222 -10.47 -54.02 -13.81
C THR A 222 -11.82 -53.36 -13.41
N PRO A 223 -12.90 -53.41 -14.21
CA PRO A 223 -14.03 -52.49 -14.09
C PRO A 223 -15.15 -53.02 -13.17
N LEU A 224 -15.90 -52.11 -12.56
CA LEU A 224 -17.15 -52.43 -11.86
C LEU A 224 -18.29 -51.53 -12.38
N ALA A 225 -19.20 -52.21 -13.07
CA ALA A 225 -20.63 -51.96 -13.26
C ALA A 225 -21.11 -50.60 -13.80
N ALA A 226 -21.64 -50.69 -15.02
CA ALA A 226 -22.48 -49.72 -15.70
C ALA A 226 -23.84 -49.50 -15.01
N ARG A 227 -24.34 -48.27 -15.09
CA ARG A 227 -25.78 -47.95 -15.20
C ARG A 227 -25.97 -46.78 -16.18
N PRO A 228 -27.12 -46.72 -16.87
CA PRO A 228 -27.23 -46.21 -18.23
C PRO A 228 -27.36 -44.69 -18.30
N GLY A 229 -27.16 -44.20 -19.52
CA GLY A 229 -27.00 -42.80 -19.87
C GLY A 229 -28.07 -41.86 -19.33
N ARG A 230 -27.60 -40.65 -19.01
CA ARG A 230 -28.43 -39.46 -18.95
C ARG A 230 -27.81 -38.45 -19.89
N GLU A 231 -28.64 -38.04 -20.84
CA GLU A 231 -28.34 -37.16 -21.95
C GLU A 231 -27.77 -35.81 -21.48
N ARG A 232 -26.94 -35.23 -22.35
CA ARG A 232 -26.64 -33.80 -22.39
C ARG A 232 -27.95 -33.02 -22.31
N GLY A 233 -28.15 -32.30 -21.20
CA GLY A 233 -29.15 -31.25 -21.04
C GLY A 233 -28.46 -30.03 -20.48
N GLY A 234 -28.63 -28.89 -21.14
CA GLY A 234 -27.88 -27.65 -20.91
C GLY A 234 -28.03 -27.04 -19.52
N GLU A 235 -26.98 -26.36 -19.09
CA GLU A 235 -27.02 -25.45 -17.95
C GLU A 235 -27.63 -24.12 -18.40
N ASP A 236 -28.95 -24.12 -18.64
CA ASP A 236 -29.79 -22.94 -18.47
C ASP A 236 -30.13 -22.84 -16.99
N GLY A 237 -29.41 -21.98 -16.27
CA GLY A 237 -29.45 -21.96 -14.81
C GLY A 237 -29.21 -20.60 -14.17
N LEU A 238 -29.68 -19.52 -14.80
CA LEU A 238 -30.00 -18.21 -14.19
C LEU A 238 -30.82 -17.31 -15.14
N ASP A 239 -30.94 -17.70 -16.42
CA ASP A 239 -31.77 -17.03 -17.43
C ASP A 239 -33.22 -17.55 -17.51
N ALA A 240 -33.59 -18.57 -16.73
CA ALA A 240 -34.94 -19.13 -16.69
C ALA A 240 -35.79 -18.66 -15.49
N LEU A 241 -35.51 -17.48 -14.92
CA LEU A 241 -36.41 -16.86 -13.94
C LEU A 241 -37.35 -15.89 -14.66
N PRO A 242 -38.68 -16.12 -14.64
CA PRO A 242 -39.64 -15.23 -15.28
C PRO A 242 -39.49 -13.82 -14.71
N LEU A 243 -39.66 -12.78 -15.52
CA LEU A 243 -39.51 -11.36 -15.14
C LEU A 243 -40.16 -10.97 -13.80
N ARG A 244 -41.19 -11.71 -13.35
CA ARG A 244 -41.84 -11.55 -12.04
C ARG A 244 -40.90 -11.85 -10.85
N ALA A 245 -39.98 -12.80 -10.96
CA ALA A 245 -39.05 -13.17 -9.89
C ALA A 245 -37.96 -12.11 -9.64
N ARG A 246 -37.56 -11.33 -10.67
CA ARG A 246 -36.60 -10.23 -10.53
C ARG A 246 -37.16 -9.02 -9.76
N VAL A 247 -38.49 -8.92 -9.65
CA VAL A 247 -39.19 -7.87 -8.88
C VAL A 247 -39.63 -8.37 -7.50
N LEU A 248 -39.94 -9.66 -7.36
CA LEU A 248 -40.45 -10.23 -6.10
C LEU A 248 -39.36 -10.40 -5.01
N VAL A 249 -38.11 -10.66 -5.38
CA VAL A 249 -37.01 -10.79 -4.40
C VAL A 249 -36.70 -9.47 -3.65
N PRO A 250 -36.58 -8.31 -4.31
CA PRO A 250 -36.41 -7.04 -3.59
C PRO A 250 -37.68 -6.62 -2.82
N ALA A 251 -38.88 -6.98 -3.32
CA ALA A 251 -40.13 -6.74 -2.59
C ALA A 251 -40.22 -7.59 -1.30
N ALA A 252 -39.78 -8.85 -1.33
CA ALA A 252 -39.73 -9.71 -0.15
C ALA A 252 -38.73 -9.19 0.90
N LEU A 253 -37.56 -8.70 0.48
CA LEU A 253 -36.59 -8.05 1.38
C LEU A 253 -37.14 -6.75 2.00
N ALA A 254 -37.91 -5.96 1.24
CA ALA A 254 -38.57 -4.77 1.77
C ALA A 254 -39.64 -5.12 2.81
N VAL A 255 -40.42 -6.17 2.59
CA VAL A 255 -41.42 -6.66 3.56
C VAL A 255 -40.75 -7.17 4.83
N VAL A 256 -39.65 -7.92 4.74
CA VAL A 256 -38.88 -8.38 5.91
C VAL A 256 -38.31 -7.19 6.69
N GLY A 257 -37.83 -6.15 6.01
CA GLY A 257 -37.36 -4.91 6.63
C GLY A 257 -38.47 -4.16 7.39
N ILE A 258 -39.68 -4.07 6.81
CA ILE A 258 -40.86 -3.45 7.42
C ILE A 258 -41.31 -4.24 8.66
N VAL A 259 -41.35 -5.57 8.59
CA VAL A 259 -41.75 -6.43 9.72
C VAL A 259 -40.73 -6.34 10.86
N ALA A 260 -39.43 -6.32 10.56
CA ALA A 260 -38.37 -6.19 11.56
C ALA A 260 -38.39 -4.82 12.26
N THR A 261 -38.70 -3.74 11.53
CA THR A 261 -38.84 -2.40 12.10
C THR A 261 -40.11 -2.24 12.92
N MET A 262 -41.25 -2.81 12.49
CA MET A 262 -42.46 -2.84 13.32
C MET A 262 -42.25 -3.60 14.64
N ALA A 263 -41.56 -4.74 14.59
CA ALA A 263 -41.23 -5.51 15.79
C ALA A 263 -40.28 -4.76 16.74
N PHE A 264 -39.36 -3.97 16.18
CA PHE A 264 -38.46 -3.11 16.95
C PHE A 264 -39.21 -1.96 17.64
N VAL A 265 -40.08 -1.26 16.92
CA VAL A 265 -40.86 -0.13 17.46
C VAL A 265 -41.81 -0.61 18.57
N GLN A 266 -42.49 -1.75 18.38
CA GLN A 266 -43.36 -2.33 19.41
C GLN A 266 -42.60 -2.74 20.68
N ARG A 267 -41.31 -3.08 20.57
CA ARG A 267 -40.50 -3.51 21.71
C ARG A 267 -39.91 -2.34 22.52
N PHE A 268 -39.80 -1.15 21.93
CA PHE A 268 -39.14 0.00 22.56
C PHE A 268 -40.05 1.22 22.81
N ALA A 269 -41.31 1.21 22.33
CA ALA A 269 -42.24 2.32 22.48
C ALA A 269 -43.31 2.12 23.59
N ALA A 270 -43.01 1.36 24.65
CA ALA A 270 -43.88 1.35 25.84
C ALA A 270 -43.62 2.63 26.69
N PRO A 271 -44.64 3.43 27.02
CA PRO A 271 -44.44 4.71 27.70
C PRO A 271 -44.05 4.50 29.17
N ARG A 272 -43.03 5.24 29.63
CA ARG A 272 -42.75 5.47 31.05
C ARG A 272 -43.09 6.92 31.37
N ASP A 273 -43.98 7.11 32.33
CA ASP A 273 -44.39 8.41 32.85
C ASP A 273 -43.23 9.11 33.61
N LEU A 274 -43.20 10.43 33.51
CA LEU A 274 -42.23 11.33 34.15
C LEU A 274 -43.00 12.44 34.91
N PRO A 275 -42.63 12.80 36.16
CA PRO A 275 -43.28 13.88 36.90
C PRO A 275 -42.60 15.25 36.67
N PRO A 276 -43.24 16.37 37.06
CA PRO A 276 -42.88 17.70 36.60
C PRO A 276 -41.84 18.44 37.44
N ALA A 277 -41.34 19.52 36.83
CA ALA A 277 -40.21 20.38 37.16
C ALA A 277 -40.34 21.22 38.44
N GLU A 278 -39.20 21.75 38.92
CA GLU A 278 -39.17 23.01 39.64
C GLU A 278 -37.89 23.83 39.39
N ARG A 279 -38.10 25.14 39.18
CA ARG A 279 -37.09 26.20 39.08
C ARG A 279 -36.73 26.69 40.48
N GLN A 280 -35.46 27.02 40.72
CA GLN A 280 -35.07 28.08 41.66
C GLN A 280 -33.70 28.67 41.32
N ALA A 281 -33.49 29.88 41.80
CA ALA A 281 -32.81 30.98 41.15
C ALA A 281 -31.33 31.20 41.58
N ALA A 282 -30.73 32.18 40.91
CA ALA A 282 -29.37 32.71 41.03
C ALA A 282 -28.95 33.19 42.43
N LEU A 283 -27.61 33.21 42.67
CA LEU A 283 -26.80 34.07 43.55
C LEU A 283 -25.37 33.49 43.53
N GLY A 284 -24.24 34.19 43.39
CA GLY A 284 -23.85 35.59 43.24
C GLY A 284 -22.31 35.60 43.09
N VAL A 285 -21.76 36.58 42.37
CA VAL A 285 -20.31 36.79 42.21
C VAL A 285 -19.82 37.74 43.29
N GLY A 286 -18.69 37.40 43.93
CA GLY A 286 -17.96 38.26 44.86
C GLY A 286 -16.44 38.06 44.77
N PRO A 287 -15.62 39.04 45.21
CA PRO A 287 -14.41 39.47 44.49
C PRO A 287 -13.11 38.98 45.13
N ALA A 288 -12.38 38.10 44.45
CA ALA A 288 -11.01 37.70 44.83
C ALA A 288 -10.02 37.64 43.65
N ALA A 289 -10.42 38.05 42.44
CA ALA A 289 -9.66 37.79 41.22
C ALA A 289 -8.79 38.96 40.70
N ARG A 290 -8.65 40.07 41.44
CA ARG A 290 -7.83 41.22 40.97
C ARG A 290 -6.40 41.27 41.51
N GLY A 291 -6.05 40.49 42.54
CA GLY A 291 -4.68 40.44 43.08
C GLY A 291 -3.75 39.51 42.30
N ALA A 292 -4.28 38.44 41.71
CA ALA A 292 -3.47 37.44 40.99
C ALA A 292 -2.99 37.93 39.60
N ALA A 293 -3.72 38.84 38.97
CA ALA A 293 -3.38 39.37 37.65
C ALA A 293 -2.17 40.32 37.68
N ALA A 294 -1.97 41.07 38.77
CA ALA A 294 -0.85 42.01 38.89
C ALA A 294 0.50 41.31 39.15
N ALA A 295 0.48 40.14 39.81
CA ALA A 295 1.69 39.34 40.04
C ALA A 295 2.15 38.59 38.77
N LEU A 296 1.22 38.18 37.90
CA LEU A 296 1.53 37.59 36.58
C LEU A 296 2.16 38.62 35.64
N LEU A 297 1.66 39.85 35.62
CA LEU A 297 2.17 40.92 34.74
C LEU A 297 3.57 41.43 35.13
N ALA A 298 3.95 41.31 36.41
CA ALA A 298 5.29 41.69 36.87
C ALA A 298 6.38 40.64 36.52
N GLY A 299 5.99 39.37 36.34
CA GLY A 299 6.87 38.30 35.86
C GLY A 299 7.22 38.45 34.37
N GLU A 300 6.23 38.80 33.55
CA GLU A 300 6.37 38.99 32.10
C GLU A 300 7.25 40.20 31.70
N ALA A 301 7.46 41.16 32.61
CA ALA A 301 8.30 42.33 32.34
C ALA A 301 9.81 42.03 32.41
N ARG A 302 10.22 40.96 33.11
CA ARG A 302 11.65 40.63 33.33
C ARG A 302 12.23 39.66 32.29
N GLU A 303 11.38 39.04 31.47
CA GLU A 303 11.74 38.03 30.45
C GLU A 303 12.01 38.63 29.05
N ARG A 304 11.81 39.94 28.86
CA ARG A 304 11.97 40.67 27.58
C ARG A 304 13.41 40.86 27.08
N ALA A 305 14.38 40.16 27.65
CA ALA A 305 15.78 40.16 27.18
C ALA A 305 16.21 38.82 26.57
N GLU A 306 15.32 37.83 26.45
CA GLU A 306 15.59 36.61 25.69
C GLU A 306 15.33 36.83 24.19
N PRO A 307 16.19 36.33 23.29
CA PRO A 307 15.95 36.40 21.85
C PRO A 307 14.63 35.68 21.52
N SER A 308 13.62 36.43 21.10
CA SER A 308 12.33 35.88 20.69
C SER A 308 12.48 35.19 19.33
N PHE A 309 12.61 33.87 19.35
CA PHE A 309 12.58 33.06 18.13
C PHE A 309 11.13 32.91 17.63
N PRO A 310 10.91 32.84 16.31
CA PRO A 310 9.58 32.59 15.77
C PRO A 310 9.08 31.18 16.15
N HIS A 311 7.81 31.08 16.53
CA HIS A 311 7.15 29.79 16.79
C HIS A 311 6.84 29.08 15.47
N CYS A 312 7.04 27.77 15.42
CA CYS A 312 6.70 26.91 14.29
C CYS A 312 5.63 25.89 14.67
N LEU A 313 4.65 25.69 13.80
CA LEU A 313 3.65 24.63 13.91
C LEU A 313 4.18 23.41 13.15
N CYS A 314 4.67 22.40 13.88
CA CYS A 314 5.00 21.11 13.27
C CYS A 314 3.69 20.42 12.86
N GLU A 315 3.26 20.57 11.61
CA GLU A 315 1.99 19.99 11.10
C GLU A 315 2.01 18.44 11.14
N ARG A 316 3.20 17.85 11.08
CA ARG A 316 3.53 16.47 11.43
C ARG A 316 5.04 16.34 11.36
N ALA A 317 5.67 15.67 12.31
CA ALA A 317 7.12 15.54 12.31
C ALA A 317 7.59 14.69 11.12
N ASP A 318 8.50 15.24 10.33
CA ASP A 318 9.48 14.45 9.59
C ASP A 318 10.33 13.75 10.65
N SER A 319 9.81 12.63 11.17
CA SER A 319 10.54 11.83 12.13
C SER A 319 11.78 11.28 11.42
N PRO A 320 12.97 11.30 12.06
CA PRO A 320 14.16 10.69 11.47
C PRO A 320 13.96 9.19 11.17
N LEU A 321 12.95 8.56 11.78
CA LEU A 321 12.57 7.18 11.54
C LEU A 321 11.85 6.95 10.19
N TRP A 322 11.17 7.96 9.64
CA TRP A 322 10.26 7.83 8.49
C TRP A 322 10.33 9.04 7.55
N GLN A 323 11.52 9.32 6.99
CA GLN A 323 11.74 10.47 6.09
C GLN A 323 10.82 10.51 4.86
N GLN A 324 10.41 9.35 4.35
CA GLN A 324 9.53 9.24 3.17
C GLN A 324 8.05 9.11 3.55
N GLY A 325 7.72 9.10 4.84
CA GLY A 325 6.42 8.73 5.39
C GLY A 325 6.35 7.28 5.84
N VAL A 326 5.31 6.96 6.62
CA VAL A 326 5.05 5.60 7.11
C VAL A 326 4.25 4.85 6.04
N PRO A 327 4.65 3.66 5.59
CA PRO A 327 3.87 2.88 4.63
C PRO A 327 2.60 2.30 5.26
N ILE A 328 1.55 2.07 4.47
CA ILE A 328 0.33 1.38 4.94
C ILE A 328 0.66 -0.02 5.49
N LEU A 329 1.49 -0.76 4.75
CA LEU A 329 2.04 -2.05 5.16
C LEU A 329 3.56 -1.97 5.29
N SER A 330 4.09 -2.29 6.47
CA SER A 330 5.54 -2.49 6.65
C SER A 330 5.88 -3.96 6.44
N VAL A 331 6.87 -4.23 5.59
CA VAL A 331 7.35 -5.58 5.30
C VAL A 331 8.71 -5.77 5.99
N LEU A 332 8.80 -6.79 6.83
CA LEU A 332 9.91 -7.02 7.75
C LEU A 332 10.47 -8.43 7.55
N GLY A 333 11.72 -8.54 7.09
CA GLY A 333 12.44 -9.81 7.00
C GLY A 333 13.17 -10.14 8.30
N SER A 334 13.31 -11.43 8.61
CA SER A 334 14.18 -11.90 9.70
C SER A 334 14.64 -13.32 9.43
N THR A 335 15.90 -13.63 9.74
CA THR A 335 16.45 -15.00 9.63
C THR A 335 16.02 -15.90 10.79
N GLY A 336 15.47 -15.31 11.87
CA GLY A 336 14.97 -16.03 13.04
C GLY A 336 14.16 -15.11 13.96
N PRO A 337 13.57 -15.66 15.05
CA PRO A 337 12.74 -14.89 15.98
C PRO A 337 13.53 -13.80 16.73
N ASP A 338 14.82 -14.01 16.96
CA ASP A 338 15.70 -13.09 17.67
C ASP A 338 16.47 -12.13 16.75
N ASP A 339 16.26 -12.23 15.44
CA ASP A 339 16.85 -11.32 14.44
C ASP A 339 15.96 -10.08 14.26
N GLY A 340 16.50 -8.91 14.55
CA GLY A 340 15.89 -7.61 14.30
C GLY A 340 16.69 -6.72 13.34
N ALA A 341 17.79 -7.22 12.76
CA ALA A 341 18.59 -6.47 11.78
C ALA A 341 17.73 -6.16 10.54
N GLY A 342 16.84 -7.08 10.16
CA GLY A 342 15.97 -6.93 8.99
C GLY A 342 16.66 -7.32 7.69
N VAL A 343 17.86 -7.89 7.77
CA VAL A 343 18.69 -8.22 6.61
C VAL A 343 18.36 -9.64 6.15
N ILE A 344 17.85 -9.77 4.92
CA ILE A 344 17.61 -11.07 4.30
C ILE A 344 18.83 -11.43 3.46
N ALA A 345 19.65 -12.36 3.96
CA ALA A 345 20.83 -12.85 3.25
C ALA A 345 20.65 -14.31 2.81
N PRO A 346 21.19 -14.70 1.63
CA PRO A 346 21.15 -16.09 1.20
C PRO A 346 22.12 -16.94 2.03
N ILE A 347 21.68 -18.13 2.44
CA ILE A 347 22.54 -19.17 3.01
C ILE A 347 23.37 -19.75 1.87
N LEU A 348 24.66 -19.43 1.84
CA LEU A 348 25.62 -20.00 0.91
C LEU A 348 26.13 -21.33 1.47
N LYS A 349 25.66 -22.44 0.92
CA LYS A 349 26.26 -23.75 1.21
C LYS A 349 27.65 -23.78 0.58
N ARG A 350 28.70 -23.69 1.40
CA ARG A 350 30.06 -24.02 0.98
C ARG A 350 30.06 -25.54 0.74
N ASP A 351 30.37 -25.99 -0.46
CA ASP A 351 30.39 -27.41 -0.78
C ASP A 351 31.45 -28.07 0.13
N ARG A 352 31.00 -28.80 1.16
CA ARG A 352 31.80 -29.44 2.21
C ARG A 352 32.63 -30.63 1.70
N ALA A 353 32.74 -30.79 0.38
CA ALA A 353 33.40 -31.91 -0.28
C ALA A 353 34.93 -31.73 -0.41
N GLU A 354 35.50 -30.57 -0.05
CA GLU A 354 36.95 -30.34 -0.08
C GLU A 354 37.62 -30.48 1.31
N ASP A 355 36.86 -30.44 2.42
CA ASP A 355 37.44 -30.49 3.77
C ASP A 355 37.57 -31.92 4.33
N ASP A 356 36.76 -32.87 3.82
CA ASP A 356 36.82 -34.29 4.26
C ASP A 356 37.93 -35.08 3.52
N GLU A 357 38.47 -34.57 2.41
CA GLU A 357 39.57 -35.20 1.65
C GLU A 357 40.97 -34.72 2.11
N ALA A 358 41.04 -33.66 2.94
CA ALA A 358 42.28 -33.16 3.53
C ALA A 358 42.55 -33.68 4.96
N ALA A 359 41.63 -34.45 5.54
CA ALA A 359 41.70 -34.93 6.93
C ALA A 359 41.99 -36.45 7.08
N ALA A 360 42.49 -37.10 6.03
CA ALA A 360 43.09 -38.44 6.07
C ALA A 360 44.39 -38.37 5.25
N GLU A 361 45.62 -38.47 5.74
CA GLU A 361 46.20 -38.98 6.99
C GLU A 361 47.50 -38.20 7.31
N PRO A 362 48.01 -38.20 8.56
CA PRO A 362 49.42 -38.00 8.82
C PRO A 362 50.11 -39.37 8.98
N GLY A 363 50.71 -39.87 7.90
CA GLY A 363 51.68 -40.97 7.95
C GLY A 363 53.09 -40.42 8.12
N GLU A 364 53.72 -40.73 9.24
CA GLU A 364 55.13 -40.48 9.56
C GLU A 364 56.09 -40.99 8.46
N SER A 365 57.08 -40.18 8.07
CA SER A 365 58.51 -40.52 8.23
C SER A 365 59.45 -39.48 7.59
N GLY A 366 60.39 -38.97 8.38
CA GLY A 366 61.81 -38.95 7.99
C GLY A 366 62.43 -37.71 7.32
N ALA A 367 63.25 -37.01 8.11
CA ALA A 367 64.55 -36.42 7.76
C ALA A 367 64.65 -35.08 6.99
N GLU A 368 64.84 -34.01 7.77
CA GLU A 368 65.97 -33.03 7.80
C GLU A 368 66.52 -32.28 6.55
N PRO A 369 67.17 -31.11 6.77
CA PRO A 369 67.03 -29.91 5.92
C PRO A 369 68.26 -29.57 5.07
N GLY A 370 68.07 -28.74 4.04
CA GLY A 370 69.19 -28.22 3.24
C GLY A 370 68.85 -27.04 2.34
N ALA A 371 69.34 -25.87 2.77
CA ALA A 371 69.98 -24.79 2.01
C ALA A 371 69.25 -24.05 0.85
N ALA A 372 69.50 -22.72 0.88
CA ALA A 372 69.04 -21.68 -0.02
C ALA A 372 69.63 -21.73 -1.45
N ALA A 373 68.93 -21.14 -2.43
CA ALA A 373 69.53 -20.31 -3.48
C ALA A 373 68.48 -19.57 -4.34
N SER A 374 68.92 -18.42 -4.82
CA SER A 374 68.34 -17.34 -5.63
C SER A 374 68.30 -17.58 -7.15
N GLY A 375 67.56 -16.73 -7.87
CA GLY A 375 67.69 -16.42 -9.33
C GLY A 375 66.31 -16.31 -10.01
N ASP A 376 65.75 -15.13 -10.31
CA ASP A 376 66.06 -14.12 -11.35
C ASP A 376 65.67 -14.51 -12.80
N ALA A 377 64.94 -13.59 -13.46
CA ALA A 377 64.56 -13.39 -14.87
C ALA A 377 64.16 -14.61 -15.76
N GLY A 378 63.16 -14.61 -16.65
CA GLY A 378 62.51 -13.59 -17.46
C GLY A 378 62.26 -14.17 -18.87
N ALA A 379 61.16 -13.77 -19.52
CA ALA A 379 60.77 -13.99 -20.94
C ALA A 379 59.97 -15.25 -21.36
N ALA A 380 58.90 -14.96 -22.10
CA ALA A 380 57.78 -15.81 -22.58
C ALA A 380 58.05 -16.40 -23.99
N PRO A 381 57.02 -16.83 -24.77
CA PRO A 381 55.88 -17.71 -24.51
C PRO A 381 55.96 -18.99 -25.37
N GLY A 382 55.40 -20.11 -24.89
CA GLY A 382 55.31 -21.36 -25.64
C GLY A 382 53.90 -21.95 -25.54
N ASP A 383 53.25 -22.05 -26.68
CA ASP A 383 51.90 -22.54 -26.91
C ASP A 383 51.80 -24.06 -26.73
N ALA A 384 50.56 -24.54 -26.55
CA ALA A 384 50.09 -25.93 -26.54
C ALA A 384 50.36 -26.81 -25.28
N GLY A 385 49.29 -26.99 -24.51
CA GLY A 385 49.20 -27.98 -23.42
C GLY A 385 47.79 -28.04 -22.84
N VAL A 386 46.83 -28.49 -23.65
CA VAL A 386 45.49 -28.91 -23.23
C VAL A 386 45.63 -30.13 -22.30
N ASP A 387 44.80 -30.15 -21.25
CA ASP A 387 44.49 -31.23 -20.29
C ASP A 387 45.11 -31.13 -18.89
N GLY A 388 44.26 -30.72 -17.94
CA GLY A 388 44.61 -30.68 -16.51
C GLY A 388 43.50 -30.21 -15.58
N GLY A 389 42.24 -30.60 -15.83
CA GLY A 389 41.24 -30.83 -14.77
C GLY A 389 40.96 -29.72 -13.75
N GLY A 390 40.96 -28.44 -14.12
CA GLY A 390 40.39 -27.40 -13.28
C GLY A 390 38.88 -27.62 -13.14
N ARG A 391 38.44 -28.36 -12.11
CA ARG A 391 37.02 -28.49 -11.76
C ARG A 391 36.45 -27.08 -11.64
N ALA A 392 35.74 -26.64 -12.68
CA ALA A 392 35.14 -25.33 -12.73
C ALA A 392 34.23 -25.18 -11.51
N ARG A 393 34.67 -24.38 -10.53
CA ARG A 393 33.96 -24.12 -9.27
C ARG A 393 32.49 -23.96 -9.59
N ARG A 394 31.67 -24.91 -9.11
CA ARG A 394 30.22 -24.81 -9.32
C ARG A 394 29.77 -23.53 -8.61
N PRO A 395 28.95 -22.68 -9.26
CA PRO A 395 28.45 -21.49 -8.60
C PRO A 395 27.73 -21.91 -7.32
N ALA A 396 28.09 -21.29 -6.20
CA ALA A 396 27.53 -21.60 -4.89
C ALA A 396 26.00 -21.60 -4.97
N ARG A 397 25.38 -22.70 -4.58
CA ARG A 397 23.91 -22.83 -4.60
C ARG A 397 23.36 -22.10 -3.37
N GLY A 398 23.12 -20.80 -3.52
CA GLY A 398 22.43 -20.01 -2.50
C GLY A 398 20.98 -20.46 -2.32
N ARG A 399 20.54 -20.51 -1.06
CA ARG A 399 19.15 -20.74 -0.66
C ARG A 399 18.76 -19.66 0.35
N TYR A 400 17.57 -19.11 0.20
CA TYR A 400 16.95 -18.26 1.20
C TYR A 400 16.11 -19.11 2.15
N ASP A 401 16.25 -18.83 3.43
CA ASP A 401 15.48 -19.38 4.53
C ASP A 401 15.28 -18.26 5.54
N PHE A 402 14.08 -17.67 5.57
CA PHE A 402 13.76 -16.53 6.41
C PHE A 402 12.26 -16.44 6.71
N GLU A 403 11.94 -15.68 7.74
CA GLU A 403 10.59 -15.31 8.12
C GLU A 403 10.28 -13.91 7.59
N LEU A 404 9.12 -13.77 6.93
CA LEU A 404 8.61 -12.50 6.45
C LEU A 404 7.39 -12.10 7.28
N ALA A 405 7.48 -11.00 8.01
CA ALA A 405 6.35 -10.41 8.70
C ALA A 405 5.83 -9.18 7.93
N VAL A 406 4.52 -8.98 7.94
CA VAL A 406 3.86 -7.79 7.40
C VAL A 406 2.99 -7.17 8.46
N VAL A 407 3.19 -5.88 8.74
CA VAL A 407 2.46 -5.12 9.76
C VAL A 407 1.54 -4.11 9.08
N ASN A 408 0.27 -4.09 9.49
CA ASN A 408 -0.66 -3.03 9.08
C ASN A 408 -0.49 -1.81 9.98
N ASN A 409 0.04 -0.72 9.41
CA ASN A 409 0.23 0.54 10.15
C ASN A 409 -0.99 1.46 10.09
N SER A 410 -1.95 1.18 9.22
CA SER A 410 -3.12 2.05 9.02
C SER A 410 -4.17 1.89 10.10
N GLY A 411 -4.97 2.94 10.31
CA GLY A 411 -6.12 2.94 11.21
C GLY A 411 -7.29 2.08 10.72
N ALA A 412 -7.22 1.58 9.48
CA ALA A 412 -8.24 0.73 8.87
C ALA A 412 -7.75 -0.72 8.67
N PRO A 413 -8.65 -1.72 8.63
CA PRO A 413 -8.27 -3.08 8.28
C PRO A 413 -7.89 -3.20 6.80
N VAL A 414 -6.78 -3.87 6.52
CA VAL A 414 -6.34 -4.18 5.14
C VAL A 414 -6.80 -5.59 4.78
N ARG A 415 -7.56 -5.73 3.69
CA ARG A 415 -8.16 -7.01 3.28
C ARG A 415 -7.44 -7.62 2.09
N ASP A 416 -7.34 -8.95 2.09
CA ASP A 416 -7.04 -9.78 0.92
C ASP A 416 -5.79 -9.31 0.14
N PHE A 417 -4.68 -9.12 0.86
CA PHE A 417 -3.46 -8.61 0.27
C PHE A 417 -2.48 -9.73 -0.09
N ARG A 418 -1.63 -9.45 -1.08
CA ARG A 418 -0.57 -10.34 -1.54
C ARG A 418 0.79 -9.67 -1.35
N VAL A 419 1.83 -10.45 -1.11
CA VAL A 419 3.22 -10.03 -1.26
C VAL A 419 3.86 -10.90 -2.32
N LEU A 420 4.47 -10.30 -3.33
CA LEU A 420 5.21 -11.00 -4.38
C LEU A 420 6.69 -11.06 -3.99
N LEU A 421 7.24 -12.27 -3.99
CA LEU A 421 8.65 -12.54 -3.78
C LEU A 421 9.25 -13.05 -5.08
N THR A 422 10.25 -12.35 -5.60
CA THR A 422 10.97 -12.75 -6.82
C THR A 422 12.38 -13.16 -6.44
N PHE A 423 12.69 -14.44 -6.59
CA PHE A 423 14.00 -15.01 -6.37
C PHE A 423 14.75 -15.13 -7.69
N ALA A 424 16.04 -14.81 -7.69
CA ALA A 424 16.92 -14.99 -8.84
C ALA A 424 18.29 -15.51 -8.41
N ARG A 425 19.00 -16.15 -9.34
CA ARG A 425 20.42 -16.51 -9.20
C ARG A 425 21.24 -15.68 -10.16
N ARG A 426 22.47 -15.33 -9.79
CA ARG A 426 23.42 -14.81 -10.77
C ARG A 426 24.15 -15.95 -11.47
N ASN A 427 24.17 -15.93 -12.79
CA ASN A 427 24.99 -16.83 -13.59
C ASN A 427 26.47 -16.41 -13.54
N ARG A 428 27.37 -17.17 -14.18
CA ARG A 428 28.81 -16.85 -14.22
C ARG A 428 29.15 -15.52 -14.92
N ARG A 429 28.23 -14.99 -15.72
CA ARG A 429 28.32 -13.68 -16.40
C ARG A 429 27.74 -12.53 -15.57
N GLY A 430 27.28 -12.82 -14.36
CA GLY A 430 26.63 -11.86 -13.47
C GLY A 430 25.17 -11.56 -13.83
N GLU A 431 24.58 -12.22 -14.82
CA GLU A 431 23.20 -12.01 -15.26
C GLU A 431 22.21 -12.78 -14.39
N ARG A 432 20.99 -12.28 -14.26
CA ARG A 432 19.90 -12.94 -13.53
C ARG A 432 19.40 -14.14 -14.31
N ALA A 433 19.44 -15.31 -13.68
CA ALA A 433 18.96 -16.58 -14.23
C ALA A 433 18.13 -17.34 -13.19
N GLY A 434 17.23 -18.22 -13.64
CA GLY A 434 16.41 -19.06 -12.76
C GLY A 434 15.43 -18.26 -11.89
N ILE A 435 14.76 -17.28 -12.49
CA ILE A 435 13.78 -16.43 -11.80
C ILE A 435 12.62 -17.28 -11.32
N THR A 436 12.32 -17.23 -10.02
CA THR A 436 11.19 -17.92 -9.41
C THR A 436 10.35 -16.91 -8.65
N GLU A 437 9.05 -16.87 -8.94
CA GLU A 437 8.10 -16.00 -8.25
C GLU A 437 7.25 -16.77 -7.26
N ARG A 438 7.07 -16.20 -6.07
CA ARG A 438 6.22 -16.76 -5.02
C ARG A 438 5.28 -15.68 -4.51
N GLY A 439 3.97 -15.91 -4.69
CA GLY A 439 2.94 -15.07 -4.08
C GLY A 439 2.63 -15.57 -2.67
N LEU A 440 2.78 -14.70 -1.68
CA LEU A 440 2.25 -14.90 -0.33
C LEU A 440 0.91 -14.17 -0.25
N PHE A 441 -0.17 -14.89 -0.01
CA PHE A 441 -1.50 -14.32 0.09
C PHE A 441 -2.01 -14.42 1.53
N TRP A 442 -2.61 -13.34 2.02
CA TRP A 442 -3.37 -13.33 3.26
C TRP A 442 -4.85 -13.20 2.94
N GLU A 443 -5.63 -14.21 3.29
CA GLU A 443 -7.08 -14.18 3.16
C GLU A 443 -7.70 -13.54 4.40
N GLY A 444 -8.54 -12.53 4.21
CA GLY A 444 -9.24 -11.83 5.26
C GLY A 444 -8.64 -10.48 5.66
N ALA A 445 -9.15 -9.93 6.75
CA ALA A 445 -8.81 -8.59 7.23
C ALA A 445 -7.65 -8.61 8.22
N LEU A 446 -6.53 -7.99 7.88
CA LEU A 446 -5.46 -7.67 8.82
C LEU A 446 -5.83 -6.38 9.57
N ALA A 447 -6.21 -6.51 10.83
CA ALA A 447 -6.64 -5.39 11.66
C ALA A 447 -5.51 -4.35 11.89
N PRO A 448 -5.86 -3.10 12.23
CA PRO A 448 -4.89 -2.04 12.57
C PRO A 448 -3.88 -2.50 13.62
N GLY A 449 -2.59 -2.22 13.39
CA GLY A 449 -1.51 -2.59 14.29
C GLY A 449 -1.40 -4.09 14.53
N ARG A 450 -1.78 -4.93 13.56
CA ARG A 450 -1.55 -6.38 13.58
C ARG A 450 -0.51 -6.78 12.55
N ALA A 451 0.15 -7.89 12.85
CA ALA A 451 1.15 -8.50 12.00
C ALA A 451 0.71 -9.90 11.56
N VAL A 452 0.99 -10.23 10.30
CA VAL A 452 0.95 -11.59 9.77
C VAL A 452 2.36 -12.03 9.41
N LYS A 453 2.60 -13.35 9.37
CA LYS A 453 3.92 -13.92 9.10
C LYS A 453 3.84 -15.10 8.15
N TRP A 454 4.85 -15.22 7.31
CA TRP A 454 5.13 -16.41 6.51
C TRP A 454 6.56 -16.88 6.69
N HIS A 455 6.72 -18.19 6.72
CA HIS A 455 8.03 -18.81 6.55
C HIS A 455 8.31 -18.98 5.06
N VAL A 456 9.47 -18.52 4.61
CA VAL A 456 9.85 -18.44 3.21
C VAL A 456 11.15 -19.19 3.00
N GLU A 457 11.07 -20.15 2.08
CA GLU A 457 12.21 -20.93 1.67
C GLU A 457 12.23 -21.00 0.14
N ALA A 458 13.35 -20.63 -0.47
CA ALA A 458 13.49 -20.61 -1.92
C ALA A 458 14.95 -20.66 -2.39
N PRO A 459 15.25 -21.27 -3.56
CA PRO A 459 16.55 -21.17 -4.17
C PRO A 459 16.82 -19.76 -4.71
N GLY A 460 18.02 -19.22 -4.48
CA GLY A 460 18.37 -17.90 -4.99
C GLY A 460 19.60 -17.31 -4.34
N THR A 461 20.23 -16.35 -5.03
CA THR A 461 21.24 -15.45 -4.46
C THR A 461 20.69 -14.03 -4.33
N GLU A 462 19.56 -13.74 -4.94
CA GLU A 462 18.84 -12.46 -4.85
C GLU A 462 17.37 -12.67 -4.55
N VAL A 463 16.79 -11.78 -3.76
CA VAL A 463 15.36 -11.71 -3.49
C VAL A 463 14.88 -10.27 -3.67
N LYS A 464 13.74 -10.09 -4.34
CA LYS A 464 12.98 -8.84 -4.40
C LYS A 464 11.63 -9.07 -3.74
N ILE A 465 11.20 -8.14 -2.90
CA ILE A 465 9.93 -8.22 -2.15
C ILE A 465 9.05 -7.04 -2.54
N GLU A 466 7.86 -7.34 -3.02
CA GLU A 466 6.90 -6.34 -3.51
C GLU A 466 5.55 -6.55 -2.81
N PRO A 467 5.16 -5.67 -1.86
CA PRO A 467 3.83 -5.74 -1.27
C PRO A 467 2.78 -5.33 -2.32
N GLY A 468 1.66 -6.05 -2.36
CA GLY A 468 0.55 -5.78 -3.27
C GLY A 468 -0.32 -4.59 -2.86
N VAL A 469 -0.19 -4.13 -1.62
CA VAL A 469 -0.69 -2.83 -1.17
C VAL A 469 0.51 -1.90 -1.06
N THR A 470 0.59 -0.94 -1.98
CA THR A 470 1.59 0.11 -2.00
C THR A 470 0.93 1.43 -1.62
N GLY A 471 1.66 2.28 -0.89
CA GLY A 471 1.16 3.58 -0.44
C GLY A 471 1.68 3.95 0.95
N MET A 472 1.73 5.27 1.20
CA MET A 472 2.03 5.83 2.51
C MET A 472 0.73 6.11 3.28
N LEU A 473 0.81 6.16 4.61
CA LEU A 473 -0.27 6.63 5.46
C LEU A 473 -0.59 8.08 5.12
N ASP A 474 -1.84 8.31 4.72
CA ASP A 474 -2.40 9.63 4.50
C ASP A 474 -3.24 10.07 5.71
N GLY A 475 -3.65 11.34 5.71
CA GLY A 475 -4.48 11.91 6.78
C GLY A 475 -5.86 11.22 6.94
N GLU A 476 -6.37 10.55 5.90
CA GLU A 476 -7.73 9.99 5.89
C GLU A 476 -7.83 8.61 6.53
N THR A 477 -6.91 7.68 6.20
CA THR A 477 -6.93 6.33 6.79
C THR A 477 -6.43 6.36 8.23
N GLY A 478 -5.63 7.37 8.55
CA GLY A 478 -4.97 7.53 9.82
C GLY A 478 -3.98 6.40 10.10
N VAL A 479 -3.29 6.56 11.22
CA VAL A 479 -2.38 5.57 11.77
C VAL A 479 -3.13 4.67 12.75
N ALA A 480 -2.73 3.41 12.87
CA ALA A 480 -3.25 2.53 13.91
C ALA A 480 -3.03 3.14 15.30
N SER A 481 -3.89 2.82 16.27
CA SER A 481 -3.79 3.41 17.60
C SER A 481 -2.46 3.04 18.27
N PRO A 482 -1.92 3.92 19.13
CA PRO A 482 -0.73 3.60 19.92
C PRO A 482 -0.89 2.30 20.73
N ASP A 483 -2.10 2.00 21.21
CA ASP A 483 -2.40 0.75 21.92
C ASP A 483 -2.20 -0.49 21.05
N ALA A 484 -2.54 -0.42 19.75
CA ALA A 484 -2.34 -1.52 18.84
C ALA A 484 -0.85 -1.81 18.65
N PHE A 485 -0.02 -0.78 18.48
CA PHE A 485 1.44 -0.93 18.42
C PHE A 485 2.04 -1.36 19.76
N PHE A 486 1.51 -0.88 20.89
CA PHE A 486 1.96 -1.34 22.20
C PHE A 486 1.72 -2.84 22.38
N GLN A 487 0.63 -3.41 21.87
CA GLN A 487 0.44 -4.86 21.86
C GLN A 487 1.49 -5.60 21.00
N LEU A 488 1.93 -5.00 19.89
CA LEU A 488 2.99 -5.58 19.04
C LEU A 488 4.36 -5.61 19.71
N THR A 489 4.61 -4.81 20.76
CA THR A 489 5.86 -4.91 21.55
C THR A 489 6.02 -6.26 22.25
N ARG A 490 4.94 -7.03 22.37
CA ARG A 490 4.92 -8.40 22.92
C ARG A 490 5.02 -9.49 21.86
N ALA A 491 5.19 -9.11 20.59
CA ALA A 491 5.31 -10.08 19.50
C ALA A 491 6.53 -10.98 19.72
N ARG A 492 6.42 -12.25 19.31
CA ARG A 492 7.51 -13.22 19.39
C ARG A 492 8.76 -12.79 18.61
N TYR A 493 8.57 -12.08 17.50
CA TYR A 493 9.64 -11.72 16.58
C TYR A 493 10.23 -10.35 16.93
N ARG A 494 11.55 -10.31 17.12
CA ARG A 494 12.30 -9.11 17.50
C ARG A 494 12.14 -7.98 16.47
N VAL A 495 12.23 -8.27 15.17
CA VAL A 495 11.99 -7.25 14.11
C VAL A 495 10.62 -6.58 14.22
N VAL A 496 9.58 -7.32 14.61
CA VAL A 496 8.21 -6.77 14.80
C VAL A 496 8.16 -5.90 16.05
N ARG A 497 8.85 -6.28 17.13
CA ARG A 497 8.95 -5.46 18.35
C ARG A 497 9.73 -4.16 18.11
N ILE A 498 10.80 -4.22 17.33
CA ILE A 498 11.55 -3.02 16.89
C ILE A 498 10.64 -2.10 16.08
N HIS A 499 9.91 -2.64 15.10
CA HIS A 499 8.93 -1.87 14.32
C HIS A 499 7.85 -1.23 15.22
N ALA A 500 7.34 -1.96 16.20
CA ALA A 500 6.40 -1.43 17.18
C ALA A 500 6.99 -0.26 17.99
N ALA A 501 8.23 -0.38 18.45
CA ALA A 501 8.93 0.70 19.14
C ALA A 501 9.15 1.93 18.23
N MET A 502 9.49 1.73 16.94
CA MET A 502 9.57 2.81 15.96
C MET A 502 8.23 3.53 15.79
N MET A 503 7.13 2.77 15.68
CA MET A 503 5.79 3.36 15.53
C MET A 503 5.34 4.11 16.77
N LEU A 504 5.61 3.58 17.97
CA LEU A 504 5.32 4.29 19.23
C LEU A 504 6.13 5.58 19.36
N ALA A 505 7.42 5.54 19.00
CA ALA A 505 8.28 6.72 19.01
C ALA A 505 7.80 7.78 18.00
N TRP A 506 7.38 7.34 16.80
CA TRP A 506 6.78 8.20 15.78
C TRP A 506 5.48 8.84 16.26
N LEU A 507 4.62 8.08 16.96
CA LEU A 507 3.38 8.56 17.59
C LEU A 507 3.61 9.43 18.83
N ARG A 508 4.87 9.58 19.28
CA ARG A 508 5.24 10.27 20.52
C ARG A 508 4.53 9.69 21.76
N ASP A 509 4.28 8.38 21.75
CA ASP A 509 3.69 7.69 22.89
C ASP A 509 4.75 7.50 24.00
N PRO A 510 4.46 7.85 25.27
CA PRO A 510 5.44 7.75 26.35
C PRO A 510 5.94 6.31 26.58
N ARG A 511 5.15 5.29 26.21
CA ARG A 511 5.51 3.87 26.33
C ARG A 511 6.57 3.45 25.30
N ALA A 512 6.90 4.30 24.33
CA ALA A 512 7.96 4.03 23.36
C ALA A 512 9.32 3.79 24.05
N ARG A 513 9.58 4.52 25.15
CA ARG A 513 10.81 4.35 25.93
C ARG A 513 10.90 2.98 26.60
N ASP A 514 9.80 2.52 27.19
CA ASP A 514 9.74 1.19 27.81
C ASP A 514 9.88 0.08 26.75
N ALA A 515 9.25 0.26 25.59
CA ALA A 515 9.40 -0.64 24.46
C ALA A 515 10.86 -0.73 23.98
N LEU A 516 11.54 0.42 23.87
CA LEU A 516 12.96 0.48 23.53
C LEU A 516 13.84 -0.21 24.58
N LEU A 517 13.61 0.04 25.87
CA LEU A 517 14.36 -0.60 26.95
C LEU A 517 14.21 -2.13 26.93
N SER A 518 13.02 -2.64 26.59
CA SER A 518 12.78 -4.09 26.44
C SER A 518 13.52 -4.75 25.28
N LEU A 519 14.04 -3.95 24.34
CA LEU A 519 14.84 -4.41 23.21
C LEU A 519 16.33 -4.45 23.54
N LEU A 520 16.79 -3.84 24.63
CA LEU A 520 18.20 -3.84 24.99
C LEU A 520 18.62 -5.14 25.71
N PRO A 521 19.87 -5.61 25.53
CA PRO A 521 20.91 -5.06 24.66
C PRO A 521 20.63 -5.24 23.15
N ALA A 522 21.24 -4.40 22.33
CA ALA A 522 21.15 -4.51 20.87
C ALA A 522 21.83 -5.80 20.38
N ALA A 523 21.25 -6.47 19.39
CA ALA A 523 21.97 -7.49 18.63
C ALA A 523 22.79 -6.81 17.52
N SER A 524 23.82 -7.51 17.03
CA SER A 524 24.70 -7.00 15.97
C SER A 524 23.92 -6.60 14.72
N GLY A 525 24.08 -5.35 14.28
CA GLY A 525 23.38 -4.80 13.11
C GLY A 525 22.07 -4.09 13.45
N GLU A 526 21.72 -3.98 14.73
CA GLU A 526 20.54 -3.24 15.21
C GLU A 526 20.89 -1.94 15.93
N GLU A 527 22.16 -1.76 16.31
CA GLU A 527 22.62 -0.68 17.18
C GLU A 527 22.19 0.69 16.64
N GLU A 528 22.46 0.96 15.36
CA GLU A 528 22.09 2.22 14.72
C GLU A 528 20.57 2.45 14.73
N LYS A 529 19.78 1.41 14.50
CA LYS A 529 18.31 1.48 14.46
C LYS A 529 17.73 1.77 15.84
N LEU A 530 18.22 1.07 16.87
CA LEU A 530 17.80 1.31 18.26
C LEU A 530 18.23 2.69 18.75
N GLU A 531 19.40 3.17 18.34
CA GLU A 531 19.92 4.49 18.66
C GLU A 531 19.09 5.60 17.99
N ARG A 532 18.65 5.38 16.74
CA ARG A 532 17.68 6.26 16.07
C ARG A 532 16.33 6.30 16.77
N ILE A 533 15.83 5.15 17.24
CA ILE A 533 14.59 5.10 18.06
C ILE A 533 14.80 5.88 19.36
N ARG A 534 15.95 5.71 20.04
CA ARG A 534 16.29 6.45 21.27
C ARG A 534 16.19 7.94 21.05
N ARG A 535 16.80 8.46 19.98
CA ARG A 535 16.72 9.89 19.62
C ARG A 535 15.29 10.33 19.33
N ALA A 536 14.49 9.52 18.62
CA ALA A 536 13.09 9.83 18.34
C ALA A 536 12.19 9.84 19.60
N THR A 537 12.59 9.14 20.67
CA THR A 537 11.91 9.17 21.98
C THR A 537 12.34 10.32 22.89
N ALA A 538 13.29 11.16 22.46
CA ALA A 538 13.72 12.31 23.25
C ALA A 538 12.59 13.34 23.42
N ASP A 539 12.58 14.01 24.57
CA ASP A 539 11.62 15.06 24.90
C ASP A 539 11.69 16.18 23.85
N VAL A 540 12.90 16.56 23.43
CA VAL A 540 13.14 17.56 22.39
C VAL A 540 13.65 16.91 21.12
N VAL A 541 13.02 17.23 19.98
CA VAL A 541 13.39 16.71 18.66
C VAL A 541 13.39 17.81 17.59
N PRO A 542 14.24 17.70 16.58
CA PRO A 542 14.10 18.50 15.36
C PRO A 542 12.95 17.90 14.52
N CYS A 543 11.85 18.63 14.34
CA CYS A 543 10.67 18.14 13.61
C CYS A 543 10.68 18.51 12.12
N SER A 544 11.45 19.53 11.76
CA SER A 544 11.65 20.01 10.39
C SER A 544 13.06 20.58 10.28
N VAL A 545 13.78 20.17 9.23
CA VAL A 545 15.16 20.58 8.97
C VAL A 545 15.26 20.94 7.50
N ALA A 546 15.68 22.17 7.22
CA ALA A 546 15.89 22.66 5.87
C ALA A 546 17.22 23.40 5.79
N VAL A 547 17.90 23.27 4.66
CA VAL A 547 19.07 24.09 4.35
C VAL A 547 18.68 25.12 3.31
N ALA A 548 18.81 26.39 3.67
CA ALA A 548 18.55 27.52 2.78
C ALA A 548 19.72 28.50 2.88
N GLU A 549 20.28 28.91 1.74
CA GLU A 549 21.29 29.97 1.66
C GLU A 549 22.53 29.74 2.56
N GLY A 550 22.99 28.49 2.71
CA GLY A 550 24.13 28.16 3.59
C GLY A 550 23.81 28.29 5.08
N ARG A 551 22.53 28.28 5.44
CA ARG A 551 22.06 28.25 6.82
C ARG A 551 21.19 27.02 7.05
N LEU A 552 21.34 26.45 8.24
CA LEU A 552 20.51 25.37 8.74
C LEU A 552 19.30 25.98 9.46
N ARG A 553 18.11 25.78 8.91
CA ARG A 553 16.85 26.12 9.54
C ARG A 553 16.28 24.86 10.17
N ALA A 554 16.09 24.85 11.48
CA ALA A 554 15.52 23.71 12.19
C ALA A 554 14.39 24.15 13.12
N CYS A 555 13.27 23.44 13.10
CA CYS A 555 12.20 23.61 14.09
C CYS A 555 12.40 22.59 15.22
N LEU A 556 12.66 23.08 16.43
CA LEU A 556 12.86 22.27 17.62
C LEU A 556 11.57 22.20 18.42
N PHE A 557 11.00 21.00 18.53
CA PHE A 557 9.77 20.76 19.27
C PHE A 557 10.08 20.13 20.63
N ASN A 558 9.62 20.76 21.71
CA ASN A 558 9.70 20.21 23.06
C ASN A 558 8.38 19.52 23.43
N GLY A 559 8.36 18.18 23.34
CA GLY A 559 7.25 17.34 23.78
C GLY A 559 7.29 16.97 25.26
N GLY A 560 8.26 17.47 26.03
CA GLY A 560 8.42 17.19 27.46
C GLY A 560 7.37 17.90 28.33
N VAL A 561 7.47 17.69 29.65
CA VAL A 561 6.55 18.28 30.65
C VAL A 561 7.06 19.57 31.28
N ALA A 562 8.28 19.99 30.93
CA ALA A 562 8.92 21.18 31.48
C ALA A 562 9.66 21.96 30.37
N PRO A 563 9.71 23.30 30.45
CA PRO A 563 10.49 24.10 29.52
C PRO A 563 11.98 23.79 29.68
N LEU A 564 12.70 23.77 28.57
CA LEU A 564 14.13 23.50 28.55
C LEU A 564 14.90 24.76 28.17
N ARG A 565 15.85 25.15 29.01
CA ARG A 565 16.72 26.31 28.78
C ARG A 565 18.08 25.84 28.31
N GLY A 566 18.52 26.31 27.16
CA GLY A 566 19.83 25.97 26.62
C GLY A 566 19.86 24.54 26.09
N VAL A 567 19.94 24.40 24.77
CA VAL A 567 20.12 23.10 24.12
C VAL A 567 21.28 23.18 23.13
N THR A 568 21.88 22.05 22.83
CA THR A 568 22.88 21.93 21.77
C THR A 568 22.30 21.06 20.67
N LEU A 569 22.14 21.61 19.47
CA LEU A 569 21.83 20.82 18.28
C LEU A 569 23.13 20.20 17.79
N ARG A 570 23.17 18.87 17.59
CA ARG A 570 24.37 18.14 17.19
C ARG A 570 24.09 17.25 15.99
N GLU A 571 25.05 17.13 15.09
CA GLU A 571 25.05 16.18 13.98
C GLU A 571 25.42 14.78 14.49
N VAL A 572 24.61 13.76 14.15
CA VAL A 572 24.79 12.38 14.68
C VAL A 572 25.97 11.67 14.04
N ALA A 573 26.14 11.84 12.73
CA ALA A 573 27.29 11.35 11.98
C ALA A 573 27.74 12.46 11.03
N ALA A 574 29.02 12.84 11.10
CA ALA A 574 29.60 13.69 10.06
C ALA A 574 29.80 12.85 8.79
N GLY A 575 29.63 13.46 7.62
CA GLY A 575 30.04 12.85 6.35
C GLY A 575 31.50 12.37 6.41
N GLU A 576 31.86 11.40 5.57
CA GLU A 576 33.15 10.69 5.59
C GLU A 576 34.34 11.59 5.98
N GLY A 577 34.84 11.42 7.21
CA GLY A 577 36.06 12.07 7.73
C GLY A 577 35.88 13.38 8.49
N GLY A 578 34.66 13.90 8.69
CA GLY A 578 34.40 15.10 9.49
C GLY A 578 34.21 14.84 10.99
N ALA A 579 34.40 15.87 11.82
CA ALA A 579 33.90 15.86 13.20
C ALA A 579 32.43 16.32 13.21
N PRO A 580 31.54 15.71 14.01
CA PRO A 580 30.14 16.12 14.09
C PRO A 580 30.02 17.56 14.55
N ARG A 581 29.28 18.36 13.78
CA ARG A 581 29.05 19.78 14.08
C ARG A 581 28.08 19.91 15.25
N ALA A 582 28.28 20.94 16.07
CA ALA A 582 27.44 21.23 17.22
C ALA A 582 27.15 22.73 17.32
N TRP A 583 25.88 23.07 17.54
CA TRP A 583 25.41 24.44 17.62
C TRP A 583 24.72 24.67 18.97
N PRO A 584 25.30 25.49 19.87
CA PRO A 584 24.64 25.86 21.11
C PRO A 584 23.50 26.84 20.80
N ILE A 585 22.34 26.58 21.40
CA ILE A 585 21.11 27.36 21.23
C ILE A 585 20.73 27.88 22.62
N ALA A 586 20.97 29.17 22.82
CA ALA A 586 20.60 29.90 24.04
C ALA A 586 19.13 30.33 24.02
N ALA A 587 18.23 29.40 23.66
CA ALA A 587 16.78 29.62 23.65
C ALA A 587 16.12 28.83 24.78
N THR A 588 15.01 29.37 25.28
CA THR A 588 14.05 28.62 26.08
C THR A 588 13.09 27.90 25.12
N LEU A 589 12.96 26.58 25.24
CA LEU A 589 12.02 25.77 24.47
C LEU A 589 10.75 25.53 25.30
N PRO A 590 9.63 26.23 25.02
CA PRO A 590 8.36 26.05 25.71
C PRO A 590 7.78 24.65 25.50
N VAL A 591 6.99 24.20 26.47
CA VAL A 591 6.34 22.88 26.44
C VAL A 591 5.27 22.83 25.35
N HIS A 592 5.28 21.75 24.56
CA HIS A 592 4.35 21.50 23.46
C HIS A 592 4.38 22.53 22.33
N GLU A 593 5.48 23.25 22.21
CA GLU A 593 5.67 24.27 21.18
C GLU A 593 6.95 24.02 20.38
N GLY A 594 6.91 24.43 19.11
CA GLY A 594 8.05 24.42 18.20
C GLY A 594 8.73 25.78 18.21
N VAL A 595 10.05 25.79 18.36
CA VAL A 595 10.89 26.99 18.22
C VAL A 595 11.76 26.84 17.00
N GLU A 596 11.69 27.81 16.10
CA GLU A 596 12.51 27.82 14.91
C GLU A 596 13.87 28.46 15.18
N VAL A 597 14.93 27.73 14.85
CA VAL A 597 16.32 28.20 14.96
C VAL A 597 16.96 28.26 13.58
N THR A 598 17.73 29.31 13.34
CA THR A 598 18.55 29.47 12.14
C THR A 598 20.01 29.50 12.56
N LEU A 599 20.79 28.56 12.05
CA LEU A 599 22.18 28.33 12.44
C LEU A 599 23.09 28.45 11.22
N PRO A 600 24.32 28.96 11.39
CA PRO A 600 25.30 28.98 10.32
C PRO A 600 25.69 27.53 9.94
N LEU A 601 25.64 27.22 8.64
CA LEU A 601 26.10 25.93 8.12
C LEU A 601 27.44 26.14 7.41
N GLU A 602 28.51 25.65 8.01
CA GLU A 602 29.82 25.61 7.36
C GLU A 602 29.86 24.40 6.42
N GLY A 603 29.98 24.66 5.10
CA GLY A 603 29.93 23.66 4.04
C GLY A 603 28.57 23.55 3.34
N SER A 604 28.55 22.97 2.14
CA SER A 604 27.34 22.85 1.31
C SER A 604 26.47 21.63 1.61
N ALA A 605 26.96 20.68 2.42
CA ALA A 605 26.26 19.44 2.71
C ALA A 605 25.29 19.61 3.90
N ALA A 606 24.02 19.28 3.66
CA ALA A 606 23.01 19.18 4.71
C ALA A 606 23.33 18.00 5.64
N PRO A 607 23.15 18.15 6.96
CA PRO A 607 23.33 17.05 7.89
C PRO A 607 22.29 15.96 7.62
N GLU A 608 22.72 14.69 7.58
CA GLU A 608 21.82 13.56 7.35
C GLU A 608 20.88 13.31 8.55
N GLU A 609 21.40 13.47 9.77
CA GLU A 609 20.65 13.28 10.99
C GLU A 609 21.13 14.24 12.10
N LEU A 610 20.18 14.87 12.79
CA LEU A 610 20.40 15.81 13.89
C LEU A 610 19.79 15.29 15.18
N GLU A 611 20.44 15.60 16.30
CA GLU A 611 19.94 15.34 17.64
C GLU A 611 20.02 16.58 18.53
N VAL A 612 19.13 16.65 19.51
CA VAL A 612 19.13 17.74 20.50
C VAL A 612 19.61 17.21 21.83
N VAL A 613 20.68 17.82 22.34
CA VAL A 613 21.28 17.50 23.63
C VAL A 613 20.97 18.64 24.61
N PRO A 614 20.21 18.40 25.70
CA PRO A 614 20.00 19.41 26.75
C PRO A 614 21.34 19.82 27.39
N GLN A 615 21.53 21.10 27.67
CA GLN A 615 22.72 21.53 28.42
C GLN A 615 22.66 21.00 29.86
N GLY A 616 23.73 20.32 30.31
CA GLY A 616 23.86 19.83 31.69
C GLY A 616 23.42 18.38 31.94
N ARG A 617 23.25 17.55 30.90
CA ARG A 617 23.05 16.10 31.01
C ARG A 617 24.18 15.29 30.40
#